data_AF-A0A839K4Y9-F1
#
_entry.id   AF-A0A839K4Y9-F1
#
_cell.length_a   1.000
_cell.length_b   1.000
_cell.length_c   1.000
_cell.angle_alpha   90.00
_cell.angle_beta   90.00
_cell.angle_gamma   90.00
#
_symmetry.space_group_name_H-M   'P 1'
#
loop_
_entity.id
_entity.type
_entity.pdbx_description
1 polymer ?
#
loop_
_entity_poly.entity_id
_entity_poly.type
_entity_poly.pdbx_seq_one_letter_code
_entity_poly.pdbx_strand_id
1 'polypeptide(L)' 'MVGFILYDFDEELHGWSMSRFMIDESLHGHGYGKEALKGFIRYFKERYPTEKLLYTSAEVDNIVCPDLRSLDF' A
#
# COMPACT_ATOMS: atom_id res chain seq x y z
N MET A 1 -9.73 -11.51 -10.79
CA MET A 1 -8.53 -10.76 -10.32
C MET A 1 -8.83 -10.30 -8.90
N VAL A 2 -7.95 -10.48 -7.91
CA VAL A 2 -8.25 -10.21 -6.48
C VAL A 2 -8.08 -8.72 -6.11
N GLY A 3 -7.20 -8.00 -6.81
CA GLY A 3 -6.89 -6.60 -6.52
C GLY A 3 -5.59 -6.17 -7.18
N PHE A 4 -5.12 -4.96 -6.89
CA PHE A 4 -3.84 -4.44 -7.35
C PHE A 4 -3.28 -3.36 -6.41
N ILE A 5 -1.96 -3.16 -6.51
CA ILE A 5 -1.21 -2.05 -5.90
C ILE A 5 -0.56 -1.27 -7.05
N LEU A 6 -0.76 0.04 -7.09
CA LEU A 6 -0.06 0.97 -7.96
C LEU A 6 0.93 1.77 -7.11
N TYR A 7 2.16 1.84 -7.56
CA TYR A 7 3.21 2.64 -6.96
C TYR A 7 4.10 3.23 -8.05
N ASP A 8 4.57 4.44 -7.80
CA ASP A 8 5.35 5.23 -8.74
C ASP A 8 6.27 6.20 -7.99
N PHE A 9 7.30 6.70 -8.68
CA PHE A 9 8.18 7.71 -8.10
C PHE A 9 7.54 9.08 -8.33
N ASP A 10 7.23 9.75 -7.24
CA ASP A 10 6.67 11.09 -7.23
C ASP A 10 7.83 12.10 -7.28
N GLU A 11 7.95 12.81 -8.40
CA GLU A 11 9.01 13.81 -8.60
C GLU A 11 8.87 15.02 -7.69
N GLU A 12 7.65 15.37 -7.27
CA GLU A 12 7.40 16.52 -6.39
C GLU A 12 7.80 16.20 -4.94
N LEU A 13 7.55 14.96 -4.50
CA LEU A 13 7.96 14.46 -3.18
C LEU A 13 9.41 13.94 -3.15
N HIS A 14 10.04 13.82 -4.32
CA HIS A 14 11.34 13.16 -4.49
C HIS A 14 11.39 11.77 -3.81
N GLY A 15 10.32 10.97 -3.96
CA GLY A 15 10.22 9.69 -3.28
C GLY A 15 9.17 8.76 -3.88
N TRP A 16 9.19 7.50 -3.44
CA TRP A 16 8.22 6.50 -3.90
C TRP A 16 6.87 6.67 -3.21
N SER A 17 5.80 6.62 -3.98
CA SER A 17 4.43 6.75 -3.50
C SER A 17 3.61 5.54 -3.92
N MET A 18 2.85 4.96 -2.99
CA MET A 18 1.79 4.00 -3.28
C MET A 18 0.50 4.78 -3.56
N SER A 19 0.27 5.07 -4.84
CA SER A 19 -0.81 5.93 -5.30
C SER A 19 -2.18 5.23 -5.33
N ARG A 20 -2.24 3.91 -5.50
CA ARG A 20 -3.50 3.15 -5.40
C ARG A 20 -3.32 1.79 -4.75
N PHE A 21 -4.28 1.44 -3.91
CA PHE A 21 -4.43 0.09 -3.40
C PHE A 21 -5.89 -0.30 -3.41
N MET A 22 -6.22 -1.38 -4.12
CA MET A 22 -7.60 -1.84 -4.28
C MET A 22 -7.66 -3.37 -4.18
N ILE A 23 -8.64 -3.85 -3.42
CA ILE A 23 -9.03 -5.26 -3.35
C ILE A 23 -10.48 -5.34 -3.81
N ASP A 24 -10.83 -6.41 -4.52
CA ASP A 24 -12.21 -6.70 -4.91
C ASP A 24 -13.13 -6.70 -3.67
N GLU A 25 -14.22 -5.93 -3.74
CA GLU A 25 -15.16 -5.75 -2.63
C GLU A 25 -15.75 -7.07 -2.13
N SER A 26 -16.00 -8.01 -3.03
CA SER A 26 -16.52 -9.34 -2.67
C SER A 26 -15.56 -10.16 -1.82
N LEU A 27 -14.28 -9.77 -1.78
CA LEU A 27 -13.21 -10.42 -1.03
C LEU A 27 -12.76 -9.61 0.20
N HIS A 28 -13.44 -8.50 0.52
CA HIS A 28 -13.16 -7.73 1.75
C HIS A 28 -13.46 -8.57 3.00
N GLY A 29 -12.85 -8.21 4.13
CA GLY A 29 -13.02 -8.93 5.41
C GLY A 29 -12.29 -10.28 5.54
N HIS A 30 -11.62 -10.76 4.48
CA HIS A 30 -10.91 -12.05 4.47
C HIS A 30 -9.38 -11.93 4.66
N GLY A 31 -8.87 -10.72 4.92
CA GLY A 31 -7.45 -10.49 5.17
C GLY A 31 -6.55 -10.39 3.93
N TYR A 32 -7.09 -10.57 2.71
CA TYR A 32 -6.30 -10.49 1.47
C TYR A 32 -5.55 -9.16 1.31
N GLY A 33 -6.18 -8.04 1.69
CA GLY A 33 -5.52 -6.74 1.62
C GLY A 33 -4.27 -6.65 2.49
N LYS A 34 -4.33 -7.20 3.71
CA LYS A 34 -3.20 -7.20 4.65
C LYS A 34 -2.03 -8.03 4.12
N GLU A 35 -2.31 -9.22 3.59
CA GLU A 35 -1.27 -10.09 3.03
C GLU A 35 -0.69 -9.54 1.71
N ALA A 36 -1.51 -8.91 0.86
CA ALA A 36 -1.04 -8.22 -0.33
C ALA A 36 -0.06 -7.09 0.02
N LEU A 37 -0.41 -6.26 1.02
CA LEU A 37 0.46 -5.17 1.46
C LEU A 37 1.78 -5.68 2.06
N LYS A 38 1.74 -6.72 2.91
CA LYS A 38 2.97 -7.35 3.43
C LYS A 38 3.88 -7.84 2.30
N GLY A 39 3.30 -8.49 1.30
CA GLY A 39 4.02 -8.96 0.12
C GLY A 39 4.67 -7.81 -0.64
N PHE A 40 3.93 -6.73 -0.84
CA PHE A 40 4.43 -5.52 -1.50
C PHE A 40 5.54 -4.82 -0.72
N ILE A 41 5.39 -4.62 0.59
CA ILE A 41 6.43 -3.99 1.44
C ILE A 41 7.73 -4.79 1.39
N ARG A 42 7.66 -6.12 1.46
CA ARG A 42 8.84 -6.98 1.30
C ARG A 42 9.48 -6.78 -0.07
N TYR A 43 8.69 -6.88 -1.14
CA TYR A 43 9.15 -6.65 -2.51
C TYR A 43 9.81 -5.26 -2.65
N PHE A 44 9.19 -4.21 -2.11
CA PHE A 44 9.68 -2.84 -2.21
C PHE A 44 11.02 -2.67 -1.49
N LYS A 45 11.16 -3.19 -0.27
CA LYS A 45 12.43 -3.15 0.50
C LYS A 45 13.55 -3.93 -0.19
N GLU A 46 13.23 -5.06 -0.82
CA GLU A 46 14.19 -5.83 -1.61
C GLU A 46 14.59 -5.09 -2.90
N ARG A 47 13.64 -4.41 -3.54
CA ARG A 47 13.85 -3.69 -4.82
C ARG A 47 14.58 -2.36 -4.65
N TYR A 48 14.39 -1.68 -3.52
CA TYR A 48 14.92 -0.35 -3.19
C TYR A 48 15.52 -0.33 -1.77
N PRO A 49 16.63 -1.04 -1.52
CA PRO A 49 17.18 -1.23 -0.17
C PRO A 49 17.72 0.06 0.49
N THR A 50 17.97 1.10 -0.31
CA THR A 50 18.44 2.41 0.17
C THR A 50 17.30 3.38 0.47
N GLU A 51 16.09 3.09 -0.03
CA GLU A 51 14.92 3.92 0.19
C GLU A 51 14.32 3.64 1.56
N LYS A 52 14.21 4.69 2.38
CA LYS A 52 13.75 4.60 3.76
C LYS A 52 12.28 4.97 3.93
N LEU A 53 11.67 5.54 2.89
CA LEU A 53 10.33 6.12 2.95
C LEU A 53 9.52 5.63 1.76
N LEU A 54 8.30 5.20 2.03
CA LEU A 54 7.26 4.95 1.04
C LEU A 54 6.06 5.79 1.45
N TYR A 55 5.69 6.76 0.63
CA TYR A 55 4.52 7.59 0.87
C TYR A 55 3.24 6.85 0.50
N THR A 56 2.18 7.09 1.26
CA THR A 56 0.83 6.61 0.92
C THR A 56 -0.17 7.68 1.33
N SER A 57 -1.22 7.83 0.55
CA SER A 57 -2.41 8.60 0.94
C SER A 57 -3.60 7.66 1.07
N ALA A 58 -4.53 8.00 1.96
CA ALA A 58 -5.81 7.32 2.08
C ALA A 58 -6.90 8.37 2.24
N GLU A 59 -8.01 8.20 1.52
CA GLU A 59 -9.23 8.98 1.69
C GLU A 59 -9.70 8.85 3.16
N VAL A 60 -10.00 9.98 3.80
CA VAL A 60 -10.38 10.06 5.23
C VAL A 60 -11.66 9.26 5.52
N ASP A 61 -12.53 9.11 4.52
CA ASP A 61 -13.80 8.38 4.59
C ASP A 61 -13.70 6.89 4.23
N ASN A 62 -12.48 6.34 4.14
CA ASN A 62 -12.30 4.91 3.92
C ASN A 62 -12.55 4.13 5.24
N ILE A 63 -13.82 3.91 5.58
CA ILE A 63 -14.30 3.26 6.83
C ILE A 63 -13.72 1.83 7.01
N VAL A 64 -13.24 1.19 5.94
CA VAL A 64 -12.60 -0.13 5.94
C VAL A 64 -11.10 -0.08 6.27
N CYS A 65 -10.46 1.11 6.18
CA CYS A 65 -9.03 1.33 6.31
C CYS A 65 -8.50 1.89 7.67
N PRO A 66 -9.11 1.68 8.86
CA PRO A 66 -8.46 2.09 10.12
C PRO A 66 -7.22 1.26 10.47
N ASP A 67 -7.20 -0.03 10.12
CA ASP A 67 -6.18 -1.00 10.61
C ASP A 67 -4.85 -0.93 9.85
N LEU A 68 -4.81 -0.28 8.68
CA LEU A 68 -3.61 -0.13 7.86
C LEU A 68 -2.56 0.82 8.46
N ARG A 69 -2.98 1.74 9.33
CA ARG A 69 -2.07 2.67 10.04
C ARG A 69 -1.24 1.99 11.14
N SER A 70 -1.54 0.74 11.49
CA SER A 70 -0.77 -0.07 12.44
C SER A 70 0.43 -0.77 11.81
N LEU A 71 0.52 -0.75 10.47
CA LEU A 71 1.69 -1.20 9.75
C LEU A 71 2.59 0.03 9.59
N ASP A 72 3.56 0.19 10.50
CA ASP A 72 4.54 1.27 10.45
C ASP A 72 5.18 1.34 9.04
N PHE A 73 4.88 2.42 8.32
CA PHE A 73 5.44 2.78 7.01
C PHE A 73 6.81 3.43 7.19
#